data_AF-A0A7X8QNW4-F1
#
_entry.id   AF-A0A7X8QNW4-F1
#
_cell.length_a   1.000
_cell.length_b   1.000
_cell.length_c   1.000
_cell.angle_alpha   90.00
_cell.angle_beta   90.00
_cell.angle_gamma   90.00
#
_symmetry.space_group_name_H-M   'P 1'
#
loop_
_entity.id
_entity.type
_entity.pdbx_description
1 polymer ?
#
loop_
_entity_poly.entity_id
_entity_poly.type
_entity_poly.pdbx_seq_one_letter_code
_entity_poly.pdbx_strand_id
1 'polypeptide(L)'
;MTSINQKILIKTSIIVILSLFLSHSFACYYFTQVLEKNTIHNDTVKLKQHGLQIDSMINDFRKLGETIVIDPTIQEFCTHPSSNTFDIDKMVDQLTVLTNLNNYIHSSVLITNEGSIYWTDFPYNDDFKSKLKET
;
A
#
# COMPACT_ATOMS: atom_id res chain seq x y z
N MET A 1 69.10 10.85 25.46
CA MET A 1 68.95 12.14 24.74
C MET A 1 68.31 11.85 23.39
N THR A 2 67.05 12.22 23.18
CA THR A 2 66.39 12.08 21.86
C THR A 2 66.95 13.12 20.90
N SER A 3 67.30 12.70 19.68
CA SER A 3 67.89 13.59 18.68
C SER A 3 66.89 14.67 18.25
N ILE A 4 67.38 15.84 17.86
CA ILE A 4 66.56 16.99 17.42
C ILE A 4 65.57 16.58 16.31
N ASN A 5 66.01 15.72 15.38
CA ASN A 5 65.19 15.19 14.30
C ASN A 5 63.98 14.41 14.82
N GLN A 6 64.14 13.64 15.90
CA GLN A 6 63.07 12.87 16.52
C GLN A 6 62.02 13.77 17.16
N LYS A 7 62.42 14.90 17.76
CA LYS A 7 61.49 15.90 18.32
C LYS A 7 60.68 16.61 17.23
N ILE A 8 61.29 16.92 16.09
CA ILE A 8 60.60 17.54 14.95
C ILE A 8 59.57 16.57 14.38
N LEU A 9 59.96 15.31 14.16
CA LEU A 9 59.11 14.27 13.59
C LEU A 9 57.85 14.02 14.44
N ILE A 10 58.01 13.96 15.78
CA ILE A 10 56.89 13.82 16.72
C ILE A 10 55.93 15.01 16.60
N LYS A 11 56.42 16.25 16.55
CA LYS A 11 55.56 17.44 16.46
C LYS A 11 54.78 17.48 15.14
N THR A 12 55.44 17.21 14.01
CA THR A 12 54.75 17.13 12.71
C THR A 12 53.72 16.00 12.68
N SER A 13 54.03 14.84 13.27
CA SER A 13 53.10 13.72 13.33
C SER A 13 51.86 14.05 14.17
N ILE A 14 52.01 14.77 15.28
CA ILE A 14 50.88 15.23 16.11
C ILE A 14 49.97 16.17 15.31
N ILE A 15 50.55 17.11 14.54
CA ILE A 15 49.78 18.04 13.70
C ILE A 15 48.98 17.29 12.64
N VAL A 16 49.58 16.29 11.99
CA VAL A 16 48.90 15.46 10.97
C VAL A 16 47.77 14.63 11.60
N ILE A 17 47.99 14.05 12.78
CA ILE A 17 46.94 13.30 13.47
C ILE A 17 45.78 14.23 13.84
N LEU A 18 46.07 15.43 14.35
CA LEU A 18 45.05 16.42 14.68
C LEU A 18 44.26 16.88 13.45
N SER A 19 44.93 17.14 12.33
CA SER A 19 44.26 17.57 11.11
C SER A 19 43.37 16.47 10.53
N LEU A 20 43.84 15.22 10.52
CA LEU A 20 43.04 14.06 10.11
C LEU A 20 41.84 13.86 11.02
N PHE A 21 42.02 13.99 12.34
CA PHE A 21 40.93 13.83 13.30
C PHE A 21 39.85 14.89 13.13
N LEU A 22 40.26 16.15 12.97
CA LEU A 22 39.35 17.27 12.71
C LEU A 22 38.61 17.09 11.38
N SER A 23 39.33 16.72 10.32
CA SER A 23 38.72 16.46 9.00
C SER A 23 37.73 15.31 9.04
N HIS A 24 38.06 14.23 9.74
CA HIS A 24 37.18 13.07 9.87
C HIS A 24 35.92 13.41 10.68
N SER A 25 36.09 14.12 11.80
CA SER A 25 34.97 14.55 12.65
C SER A 25 34.01 15.47 11.88
N PHE A 26 34.55 16.43 11.12
CA PHE A 26 33.76 17.33 10.29
C PHE A 26 33.02 16.58 9.17
N ALA A 27 33.70 15.65 8.51
CA ALA A 27 33.09 14.81 7.48
C ALA A 27 31.94 13.97 8.07
N CYS A 28 32.16 13.27 9.19
CA CYS A 28 31.13 12.49 9.86
C CYS A 28 29.92 13.35 10.24
N TYR A 29 30.15 14.52 10.86
CA TYR A 29 29.06 15.42 11.23
C TYR A 29 28.22 15.87 10.03
N TYR A 30 28.89 16.30 8.95
CA TYR A 30 28.22 16.78 7.75
C TYR A 30 27.48 15.64 7.03
N PHE A 31 28.11 14.47 6.89
CA PHE A 31 27.50 13.30 6.28
C PHE A 31 26.25 12.85 7.05
N THR A 32 26.29 12.82 8.38
CA THR A 32 25.13 12.46 9.20
C THR A 32 23.97 13.43 8.97
N GLN A 33 24.22 14.74 8.99
CA GLN A 33 23.16 15.73 8.73
C GLN A 33 22.56 15.61 7.33
N VAL A 34 23.40 15.42 6.31
CA VAL A 34 22.93 15.25 4.92
C VAL A 34 22.15 13.94 4.77
N LEU A 35 22.62 12.86 5.38
CA LEU A 35 21.94 11.56 5.36
C LEU A 35 20.59 11.63 6.05
N GLU A 36 20.50 12.24 7.24
CA GLU A 36 19.23 12.42 7.95
C GLU A 36 18.25 13.23 7.09
N LYS A 37 18.68 14.37 6.56
CA LYS A 37 17.84 15.22 5.72
C LYS A 37 17.35 14.49 4.46
N ASN A 38 18.23 13.76 3.78
CA ASN A 38 17.89 13.00 2.58
C ASN A 38 16.95 11.84 2.90
N THR A 39 17.16 11.16 4.03
CA THR A 39 16.31 10.05 4.48
C THR A 39 14.91 10.55 4.79
N ILE A 40 14.79 11.62 5.60
CA ILE A 40 13.50 12.23 5.93
C ILE A 40 12.79 12.72 4.66
N HIS A 41 13.51 13.36 3.74
CA HIS A 41 12.94 13.82 2.48
C HIS A 41 12.43 12.65 1.62
N ASN A 42 13.24 11.60 1.47
CA ASN A 42 12.87 10.42 0.69
C ASN A 42 11.67 9.70 1.30
N ASP A 43 11.63 9.54 2.62
CA ASP A 43 10.52 8.92 3.32
C ASP A 43 9.25 9.75 3.18
N THR A 44 9.36 11.08 3.25
CA THR A 44 8.23 12.00 2.99
C THR A 44 7.69 11.84 1.57
N VAL A 45 8.58 11.75 0.58
CA VAL A 45 8.20 11.55 -0.83
C VAL A 45 7.51 10.20 -1.01
N LYS A 46 8.04 9.12 -0.44
CA LYS A 46 7.43 7.78 -0.49
C LYS A 46 6.07 7.75 0.19
N LEU A 47 5.94 8.35 1.37
CA LEU A 47 4.66 8.48 2.08
C LEU A 47 3.62 9.21 1.23
N LYS A 48 4.01 10.30 0.58
CA LYS A 48 3.13 11.02 -0.35
C LYS A 48 2.73 10.15 -1.55
N GLN A 49 3.66 9.39 -2.12
CA GLN A 49 3.37 8.47 -3.22
C GLN A 49 2.39 7.37 -2.79
N HIS A 50 2.57 6.80 -1.59
CA HIS A 50 1.63 5.82 -1.04
C HIS A 50 0.26 6.42 -0.76
N GLY A 51 0.20 7.66 -0.24
CA GLY A 51 -1.07 8.38 -0.09
C GLY A 51 -1.81 8.54 -1.41
N LEU A 52 -1.11 8.97 -2.46
CA LEU A 52 -1.69 9.08 -3.81
C LEU A 52 -2.15 7.73 -4.37
N GLN A 53 -1.44 6.64 -4.08
CA GLN A 53 -1.86 5.29 -4.49
C GLN A 53 -3.16 4.87 -3.79
N ILE A 54 -3.28 5.15 -2.49
CA ILE A 54 -4.51 4.90 -1.72
C ILE A 54 -5.67 5.72 -2.29
N ASP A 55 -5.46 7.01 -2.55
CA ASP A 55 -6.49 7.88 -3.14
C ASP A 55 -6.95 7.37 -4.52
N SER A 56 -6.03 6.86 -5.34
CA SER A 56 -6.36 6.22 -6.61
C SER A 56 -7.22 4.97 -6.40
N MET A 57 -6.83 4.08 -5.49
CA MET A 57 -7.60 2.88 -5.17
C MET A 57 -9.03 3.22 -4.70
N ILE A 58 -9.18 4.24 -3.86
CA ILE A 58 -10.51 4.72 -3.41
C ILE A 58 -11.35 5.17 -4.60
N ASN A 59 -10.77 5.95 -5.52
CA ASN A 59 -11.48 6.41 -6.70
C ASN A 59 -11.88 5.24 -7.62
N ASP A 60 -11.02 4.24 -7.75
CA ASP A 60 -11.30 3.05 -8.55
C ASP A 60 -12.39 2.18 -7.89
N PHE A 61 -12.39 2.03 -6.56
CA PHE A 61 -13.51 1.40 -5.83
C PHE A 61 -14.83 2.12 -6.06
N ARG A 62 -14.83 3.46 -6.04
CA ARG A 62 -16.03 4.25 -6.30
C ARG A 62 -16.56 4.01 -7.72
N LYS A 63 -15.68 4.07 -8.72
CA LYS A 63 -16.05 3.79 -10.12
C LYS A 63 -16.53 2.37 -10.33
N LEU A 64 -15.91 1.40 -9.66
CA LEU A 64 -16.36 0.02 -9.70
C LEU A 64 -17.76 -0.11 -9.11
N GLY A 65 -18.02 0.49 -7.94
CA GLY A 65 -19.35 0.53 -7.35
C GLY A 65 -20.39 1.15 -8.29
N GLU A 66 -20.05 2.29 -8.91
CA GLU A 66 -20.89 2.94 -9.92
C GLU A 66 -21.15 1.98 -11.11
N THR A 67 -20.14 1.27 -11.59
CA THR A 67 -20.23 0.32 -12.71
C THR A 67 -21.12 -0.88 -12.36
N ILE A 68 -20.98 -1.43 -11.15
CA ILE A 68 -21.79 -2.55 -10.64
C ILE A 68 -23.26 -2.12 -10.52
N VAL A 69 -23.52 -0.93 -9.97
CA VAL A 69 -24.89 -0.43 -9.76
C VAL A 69 -25.63 -0.19 -11.07
N ILE A 70 -24.93 0.22 -12.13
CA ILE A 70 -25.54 0.46 -13.45
C ILE A 70 -25.53 -0.76 -14.37
N ASP A 71 -24.94 -1.89 -13.93
CA ASP A 71 -24.86 -3.10 -14.75
C ASP A 71 -26.27 -3.69 -14.98
N PRO A 72 -26.71 -3.88 -16.24
CA PRO A 72 -28.05 -4.38 -16.53
C PRO A 72 -28.34 -5.77 -15.97
N THR A 73 -27.34 -6.67 -15.94
CA THR A 73 -27.50 -8.04 -15.45
C THR A 73 -27.71 -8.03 -13.93
N ILE A 74 -26.94 -7.20 -13.24
CA ILE A 74 -27.07 -7.03 -11.77
C ILE A 74 -28.39 -6.34 -11.43
N GLN A 75 -28.79 -5.30 -12.16
CA GLN A 75 -30.08 -4.63 -11.95
C GLN A 75 -31.27 -5.56 -12.21
N GLU A 76 -31.22 -6.35 -13.28
CA GLU A 76 -32.26 -7.33 -13.62
C GLU A 76 -32.42 -8.35 -12.48
N PHE A 77 -31.30 -8.89 -11.99
CA PHE A 77 -31.27 -9.83 -10.87
C PHE A 77 -31.79 -9.21 -9.56
N CYS A 78 -31.43 -7.95 -9.26
CA CYS A 78 -31.93 -7.25 -8.07
C CYS A 78 -33.43 -6.92 -8.13
N THR A 79 -33.97 -6.68 -9.33
CA THR A 79 -35.39 -6.33 -9.53
C THR A 79 -36.27 -7.58 -9.56
N HIS A 80 -35.76 -8.67 -10.12
CA HIS A 80 -36.43 -9.96 -10.18
C HIS A 80 -35.49 -11.04 -9.64
N PRO A 81 -35.37 -11.15 -8.30
CA PRO A 81 -34.55 -12.19 -7.68
C PRO A 81 -35.04 -13.56 -8.14
N SER A 82 -34.23 -14.24 -8.93
CA SER A 82 -34.55 -15.56 -9.47
C SER A 82 -34.00 -16.63 -8.54
N SER A 83 -34.81 -17.63 -8.23
CA SER A 83 -34.36 -18.85 -7.55
C SER A 83 -33.66 -19.84 -8.49
N ASN A 84 -33.63 -19.52 -9.79
CA ASN A 84 -32.97 -20.33 -10.80
C ASN A 84 -31.45 -20.21 -10.68
N THR A 85 -30.78 -21.35 -10.53
CA THR A 85 -29.31 -21.44 -10.47
C THR A 85 -28.65 -20.79 -11.69
N PHE A 86 -29.24 -20.88 -12.88
CA PHE A 86 -28.67 -20.28 -14.08
C PHE A 86 -28.58 -18.75 -14.01
N ASP A 87 -29.60 -18.10 -13.45
CA ASP A 87 -29.62 -16.63 -13.33
C ASP A 87 -28.67 -16.15 -12.24
N ILE A 88 -28.52 -16.95 -11.17
CA ILE A 88 -27.54 -16.73 -10.11
C ILE A 88 -26.11 -16.84 -10.65
N ASP A 89 -25.80 -17.92 -11.38
CA ASP A 89 -24.48 -18.15 -11.97
C ASP A 89 -24.12 -17.02 -12.94
N LYS A 90 -25.07 -16.62 -13.80
CA LYS A 90 -24.90 -15.49 -14.73
C LYS A 90 -24.59 -14.17 -13.99
N MET A 91 -25.27 -13.90 -12.88
CA MET A 91 -25.00 -12.71 -12.06
C MET A 91 -23.64 -12.78 -11.38
N VAL A 92 -23.28 -13.93 -10.80
CA VAL A 92 -22.00 -14.15 -10.14
C VAL A 92 -20.83 -14.05 -11.13
N ASP A 93 -20.98 -14.61 -12.33
CA ASP A 93 -20.00 -14.51 -13.41
C ASP A 93 -19.81 -13.04 -13.82
N GLN A 94 -20.90 -12.30 -13.99
CA GLN A 94 -20.82 -10.88 -14.34
C GLN A 94 -20.15 -10.06 -13.24
N LEU A 95 -20.50 -10.32 -11.98
CA LEU A 95 -19.87 -9.68 -10.83
C LEU A 95 -18.37 -9.99 -10.76
N THR A 96 -17.99 -11.26 -11.01
CA THR A 96 -16.61 -11.72 -11.08
C THR A 96 -15.83 -11.01 -12.19
N VAL A 97 -16.42 -10.86 -13.39
CA VAL A 97 -15.82 -10.14 -14.51
C VAL A 97 -15.57 -8.68 -14.15
N LEU A 98 -16.54 -8.01 -13.52
CA LEU A 98 -16.41 -6.61 -13.11
C LEU A 98 -15.35 -6.41 -12.04
N THR A 99 -15.21 -7.34 -11.09
CA THR A 99 -14.24 -7.23 -10.00
C THR A 99 -12.83 -7.67 -10.38
N ASN A 100 -12.68 -8.66 -11.26
CA ASN A 100 -11.37 -9.18 -11.71
C ASN A 100 -10.55 -8.16 -12.52
N LEU A 101 -11.15 -7.07 -12.98
CA LEU A 101 -10.42 -5.96 -13.60
C LEU A 101 -9.51 -5.22 -12.60
N ASN A 102 -9.67 -5.46 -11.29
CA ASN A 102 -8.92 -4.81 -10.23
C ASN A 102 -8.12 -5.83 -9.39
N ASN A 103 -6.80 -5.85 -9.56
CA ASN A 103 -5.90 -6.82 -8.90
C ASN A 103 -5.84 -6.73 -7.36
N TYR A 104 -6.49 -5.74 -6.75
CA TYR A 104 -6.56 -5.54 -5.30
C TYR A 104 -7.91 -5.94 -4.70
N ILE A 105 -8.85 -6.43 -5.50
CA ILE A 105 -10.14 -6.93 -5.03
C ILE A 105 -10.04 -8.45 -4.93
N HIS A 106 -10.11 -8.95 -3.69
CA HIS A 106 -10.08 -10.39 -3.45
C HIS A 106 -11.41 -11.04 -3.81
N SER A 107 -12.53 -10.45 -3.38
CA SER A 107 -13.86 -11.03 -3.55
C SER A 107 -14.92 -9.93 -3.60
N SER A 108 -16.09 -10.26 -4.12
CA SER A 108 -17.26 -9.40 -4.02
C SER A 108 -18.53 -10.18 -3.66
N VAL A 109 -19.46 -9.45 -3.06
CA VAL A 109 -20.72 -9.99 -2.54
C VAL A 109 -21.87 -9.08 -2.95
N LEU A 110 -22.95 -9.69 -3.45
CA LEU A 110 -24.24 -9.03 -3.63
C LEU A 110 -25.16 -9.43 -2.48
N ILE A 111 -25.69 -8.42 -1.78
CA ILE A 111 -26.71 -8.60 -0.74
C ILE A 111 -28.02 -8.00 -1.25
N THR A 112 -29.04 -8.82 -1.39
CA THR A 112 -30.37 -8.37 -1.87
C THR A 112 -31.20 -7.78 -0.73
N ASN A 113 -32.27 -7.05 -1.08
CA ASN A 113 -33.21 -6.49 -0.11
C ASN A 113 -33.88 -7.55 0.79
N GLU A 114 -33.96 -8.80 0.30
CA GLU A 114 -34.51 -9.94 1.04
C GLU A 114 -33.47 -10.59 1.98
N GLY A 115 -32.24 -10.08 2.01
CA GLY A 115 -31.15 -10.60 2.84
C GLY A 115 -30.46 -11.84 2.26
N SER A 116 -30.70 -12.15 0.99
CA SER A 116 -29.98 -13.21 0.28
C SER A 116 -28.59 -12.70 -0.14
N ILE A 117 -27.62 -13.60 -0.10
CA ILE A 117 -26.19 -13.28 -0.20
C ILE A 117 -25.58 -14.14 -1.30
N TYR A 118 -24.94 -13.51 -2.28
CA TYR A 118 -24.34 -14.16 -3.45
C TYR A 118 -22.89 -13.70 -3.64
N TRP A 119 -21.98 -14.63 -3.90
CA TRP A 119 -20.53 -14.46 -3.72
C TRP A 119 -19.74 -14.91 -4.95
N THR A 120 -18.68 -14.17 -5.30
CA THR A 120 -17.79 -14.52 -6.42
C THR A 120 -16.80 -15.64 -6.12
N ASP A 121 -16.31 -15.72 -4.88
CA ASP A 121 -15.30 -16.74 -4.50
C ASP A 121 -15.92 -18.06 -4.05
N PHE A 122 -17.16 -18.05 -3.56
CA PHE A 122 -17.91 -19.24 -3.17
C PHE A 122 -19.41 -18.90 -3.10
N PRO A 123 -20.26 -19.30 -4.07
CA PRO A 123 -21.67 -18.92 -4.09
C PRO A 123 -22.51 -19.44 -2.89
N TYR A 124 -21.92 -20.22 -1.96
CA TYR A 124 -22.62 -20.91 -0.88
C TYR A 124 -21.92 -20.91 0.49
N ASN A 125 -21.00 -20.00 0.79
CA ASN A 125 -20.37 -19.96 2.13
C ASN A 125 -20.97 -18.89 3.05
N ASP A 126 -21.65 -19.33 4.12
CA ASP A 126 -22.29 -18.51 5.16
C ASP A 126 -21.27 -17.84 6.13
N ASP A 127 -19.97 -18.15 6.03
CA ASP A 127 -18.94 -17.71 6.98
C ASP A 127 -18.84 -16.19 7.14
N PHE A 128 -19.16 -15.41 6.11
CA PHE A 128 -19.09 -13.95 6.19
C PHE A 128 -20.33 -13.28 6.79
N LYS A 129 -21.47 -13.98 6.97
CA LYS A 129 -22.59 -13.43 7.76
C LYS A 129 -22.15 -13.11 9.19
N SER A 130 -21.20 -13.87 9.71
CA SER A 130 -20.60 -13.62 11.03
C SER A 130 -19.71 -12.36 11.05
N LYS A 131 -19.09 -12.03 9.91
CA LYS A 131 -18.17 -10.88 9.74
C LYS A 131 -18.88 -9.58 9.33
N LEU A 132 -20.04 -9.67 8.70
CA LEU A 132 -20.90 -8.54 8.32
C LEU A 132 -21.78 -8.03 9.47
N LYS A 133 -21.85 -8.76 10.58
CA LYS A 133 -22.36 -8.22 11.85
C LYS A 133 -21.31 -7.32 12.46
N GLU A 134 -21.12 -6.13 11.89
CA GLU A 134 -20.55 -5.03 12.65
C GLU A 134 -21.48 -4.76 13.85
N THR A 135 -20.86 -4.67 15.02
CA THR A 135 -21.50 -4.31 16.30
C THR A 135 -21.67 -2.80 16.36
#